data_AF-A0A2V7RB80-F1
#
_entry.id   AF-A0A2V7RB80-F1
#
_cell.length_a   1.000
_cell.length_b   1.000
_cell.length_c   1.000
_cell.angle_alpha   90.00
_cell.angle_beta   90.00
_cell.angle_gamma   90.00
#
_symmetry.space_group_name_H-M   'P 1'
#
loop_
_entity.id
_entity.type
_entity.pdbx_description
1 polymer ?
#
loop_
_entity_poly.entity_id
_entity_poly.type
_entity_poly.pdbx_seq_one_letter_code
_entity_poly.pdbx_strand_id
1 'polypeptide(L)'
;MKPITNAVIGIAVAASLTLGVASAVQAQAKPTTHARTMSHPSNAKPTTPSNAAPKANSSDSFKGIAAKLGVMPDALQSAYEAAKQANPKLSRGQFVSANMVAHNLSSKNPAITTEAILSGLQSGKSMGQTLQGLGLSAKEAEDAERQARRDAAEAQRAAQ
;
A
#
# COMPACT_ATOMS: atom_id res chain seq x y z
N MET A 1 39.70 -14.18 -34.41
CA MET A 1 39.30 -12.89 -33.79
C MET A 1 38.66 -13.22 -32.43
N LYS A 2 39.06 -12.51 -31.37
CA LYS A 2 38.85 -12.86 -29.95
C LYS A 2 37.48 -12.37 -29.44
N PRO A 3 36.78 -13.10 -28.55
CA PRO A 3 35.59 -12.58 -27.85
C PRO A 3 35.99 -11.67 -26.68
N ILE A 4 35.30 -10.54 -26.50
CA ILE A 4 35.51 -9.62 -25.37
C ILE A 4 34.47 -9.93 -24.29
N THR A 5 34.98 -10.54 -23.23
CA THR A 5 34.33 -10.76 -21.94
C THR A 5 34.34 -9.46 -21.13
N ASN A 6 33.17 -9.02 -20.64
CA ASN A 6 33.10 -8.01 -19.58
C ASN A 6 32.56 -8.67 -18.30
N ALA A 7 33.48 -8.91 -17.36
CA ALA A 7 33.22 -9.09 -15.93
C ALA A 7 33.58 -7.78 -15.22
N VAL A 8 33.01 -7.52 -14.02
CA VAL A 8 33.38 -6.53 -12.95
C VAL A 8 32.10 -5.92 -12.34
N ILE A 9 31.86 -5.74 -11.03
CA ILE A 9 32.55 -5.97 -9.74
C ILE A 9 31.46 -6.04 -8.65
N GLY A 10 31.57 -6.97 -7.70
CA GLY A 10 30.76 -7.02 -6.48
C GLY A 10 31.30 -6.05 -5.43
N ILE A 11 30.39 -5.37 -4.71
CA ILE A 11 30.74 -4.52 -3.57
C ILE A 11 30.31 -5.25 -2.30
N ALA A 12 31.28 -5.73 -1.54
CA ALA A 12 31.12 -6.18 -0.16
C ALA A 12 31.34 -4.98 0.78
N VAL A 13 30.42 -4.76 1.71
CA VAL A 13 30.60 -3.80 2.81
C VAL A 13 30.62 -4.59 4.12
N ALA A 14 31.73 -4.47 4.86
CA ALA A 14 31.96 -5.10 6.15
C ALA A 14 32.43 -4.06 7.18
N ALA A 15 32.17 -4.38 8.46
CA ALA A 15 32.80 -3.90 9.70
C ALA A 15 32.55 -2.42 10.11
N SER A 16 31.72 -2.11 11.12
CA SER A 16 31.87 -2.26 12.60
C SER A 16 32.77 -1.20 13.28
N LEU A 17 32.20 -0.39 14.18
CA LEU A 17 32.91 0.27 15.29
C LEU A 17 31.97 0.47 16.51
N THR A 18 32.53 0.18 17.69
CA THR A 18 31.93 0.15 19.03
C THR A 18 32.49 1.26 19.95
N LEU A 19 31.91 1.38 21.17
CA LEU A 19 32.25 2.20 22.35
C LEU A 19 31.75 3.67 22.30
N GLY A 20 31.08 4.28 23.30
CA GLY A 20 30.78 3.98 24.71
C GLY A 20 30.83 5.32 25.50
N VAL A 21 29.95 5.58 26.48
CA VAL A 21 30.20 6.24 27.81
C VAL A 21 28.89 6.52 28.56
N ALA A 22 28.97 6.35 29.88
CA ALA A 22 27.90 6.49 30.88
C ALA A 22 27.80 7.91 31.46
N SER A 23 26.60 8.29 31.95
CA SER A 23 26.42 9.29 33.01
C SER A 23 25.16 8.99 33.81
N ALA A 24 25.32 8.79 35.11
CA ALA A 24 24.26 8.71 36.11
C ALA A 24 23.90 10.12 36.60
N VAL A 25 22.61 10.40 36.86
CA VAL A 25 22.20 11.40 37.85
C VAL A 25 20.91 10.93 38.51
N GLN A 26 20.95 10.92 39.84
CA GLN A 26 19.85 10.63 40.74
C GLN A 26 19.03 11.90 40.98
N ALA A 27 17.70 11.77 41.10
CA ALA A 27 16.89 12.73 41.85
C ALA A 27 15.68 12.01 42.46
N GLN A 28 15.65 12.07 43.79
CA GLN A 28 14.69 11.47 44.71
C GLN A 28 13.68 12.55 45.12
N ALA A 29 12.37 12.33 44.94
CA ALA A 29 11.32 12.92 45.77
C ALA A 29 9.94 12.26 45.53
N LYS A 30 9.39 11.66 46.58
CA LYS A 30 7.94 11.46 46.82
C LYS A 30 7.43 12.65 47.67
N PRO A 31 6.16 12.74 48.11
CA PRO A 31 4.84 12.45 47.51
C PRO A 31 3.89 13.68 47.62
N THR A 32 2.83 13.80 46.82
CA THR A 32 1.62 14.53 47.27
C THR A 32 0.36 14.08 46.54
N THR A 33 -0.58 13.55 47.33
CA THR A 33 -1.98 13.27 47.00
C THR A 33 -2.72 14.58 46.76
N HIS A 34 -3.35 14.77 45.60
CA HIS A 34 -4.55 15.59 45.47
C HIS A 34 -5.51 14.91 44.49
N ALA A 35 -6.59 14.38 45.06
CA ALA A 35 -7.74 13.90 44.33
C ALA A 35 -8.38 15.06 43.56
N ARG A 36 -8.62 14.85 42.27
CA ARG A 36 -9.78 15.41 41.57
C ARG A 36 -10.36 14.35 40.66
N THR A 37 -11.45 13.77 41.13
CA THR A 37 -12.46 13.09 40.36
C THR A 37 -12.98 14.01 39.26
N MET A 38 -12.69 13.69 38.01
CA MET A 38 -13.52 14.08 36.87
C MET A 38 -14.07 12.80 36.27
N SER A 39 -15.36 12.58 36.49
CA SER A 39 -16.14 11.50 35.96
C SER A 39 -16.32 11.71 34.45
N HIS A 40 -15.54 11.01 33.64
CA HIS A 40 -15.88 10.81 32.23
C HIS A 40 -16.62 9.47 32.17
N PRO A 41 -17.92 9.43 31.83
CA PRO A 41 -18.59 8.15 31.63
C PRO A 41 -17.94 7.45 30.44
N SER A 42 -17.17 6.38 30.75
CA SER A 42 -16.80 5.37 29.78
C SER A 42 -18.07 4.78 29.21
N ASN A 43 -18.44 5.23 28.02
CA ASN A 43 -19.45 4.57 27.22
C ASN A 43 -18.87 3.22 26.80
N ALA A 44 -19.10 2.19 27.62
CA ALA A 44 -18.77 0.82 27.33
C ALA A 44 -19.52 0.41 26.05
N LYS A 45 -18.80 0.39 24.93
CA LYS A 45 -19.31 -0.19 23.70
C LYS A 45 -19.35 -1.72 23.88
N PRO A 46 -20.46 -2.40 23.56
CA PRO A 46 -20.61 -3.83 23.79
C PRO A 46 -19.55 -4.64 23.04
N THR A 47 -18.90 -5.57 23.75
CA THR A 47 -18.15 -6.68 23.15
C THR A 47 -19.13 -7.64 22.49
N THR A 48 -19.41 -7.45 21.21
CA THR A 48 -20.06 -8.45 20.38
C THR A 48 -18.97 -9.38 19.83
N PRO A 49 -19.03 -10.70 20.04
CA PRO A 49 -18.11 -11.62 19.38
C PRO A 49 -18.32 -11.52 17.87
N SER A 50 -17.22 -11.20 17.18
CA SER A 50 -17.13 -11.08 15.73
C SER A 50 -17.39 -12.44 15.10
N ASN A 51 -18.65 -12.74 14.79
CA ASN A 51 -19.03 -13.89 13.98
C ASN A 51 -19.80 -13.37 12.76
N ALA A 52 -19.20 -13.61 11.59
CA ALA A 52 -19.70 -13.27 10.25
C ALA A 52 -19.94 -11.76 9.99
N ALA A 53 -18.88 -11.05 9.61
CA ALA A 53 -19.06 -9.98 8.63
C ALA A 53 -19.80 -10.60 7.43
N PRO A 54 -20.91 -10.03 6.94
CA PRO A 54 -21.52 -10.49 5.71
C PRO A 54 -20.41 -10.48 4.64
N LYS A 55 -20.26 -11.56 3.88
CA LYS A 55 -19.58 -11.49 2.58
C LYS A 55 -20.42 -10.51 1.74
N ALA A 56 -20.19 -9.21 1.90
CA ALA A 56 -20.55 -8.24 0.89
C ALA A 56 -19.93 -8.80 -0.38
N ASN A 57 -20.78 -9.16 -1.34
CA ASN A 57 -20.37 -9.82 -2.56
C ASN A 57 -19.18 -9.02 -3.11
N SER A 58 -18.05 -9.67 -3.35
CA SER A 58 -16.83 -8.94 -3.73
C SER A 58 -17.07 -8.11 -5.01
N SER A 59 -18.06 -8.51 -5.81
CA SER A 59 -18.67 -7.74 -6.91
C SER A 59 -19.26 -6.39 -6.50
N ASP A 60 -20.04 -6.28 -5.40
CA ASP A 60 -20.52 -4.99 -4.87
C ASP A 60 -19.36 -4.10 -4.46
N SER A 61 -18.33 -4.70 -3.91
CA SER A 61 -17.15 -3.94 -3.50
C SER A 61 -16.45 -3.34 -4.72
N PHE A 62 -16.46 -3.99 -5.88
CA PHE A 62 -15.85 -3.48 -7.11
C PHE A 62 -16.77 -2.58 -7.93
N LYS A 63 -18.08 -2.57 -7.65
CA LYS A 63 -19.09 -1.84 -8.43
C LYS A 63 -18.74 -0.37 -8.68
N GLY A 64 -18.39 0.37 -7.63
CA GLY A 64 -18.03 1.79 -7.76
C GLY A 64 -16.75 2.02 -8.54
N ILE A 65 -15.72 1.22 -8.27
CA ILE A 65 -14.44 1.26 -8.97
C ILE A 65 -14.63 0.94 -10.46
N ALA A 66 -15.41 -0.10 -10.76
CA ALA A 66 -15.67 -0.56 -12.11
C ALA A 66 -16.43 0.49 -12.93
N ALA A 67 -17.44 1.14 -12.34
CA ALA A 67 -18.14 2.25 -12.97
C ALA A 67 -17.19 3.41 -13.32
N LYS A 68 -16.26 3.76 -12.41
CA LYS A 68 -15.26 4.81 -12.64
C LYS A 68 -14.28 4.46 -13.76
N LEU A 69 -13.87 3.20 -13.84
CA LEU A 69 -12.95 2.70 -14.86
C LEU A 69 -13.63 2.39 -16.21
N GLY A 70 -14.97 2.43 -16.26
CA GLY A 70 -15.74 2.06 -17.46
C GLY A 70 -15.75 0.56 -17.76
N VAL A 71 -15.51 -0.29 -16.75
CA VAL A 71 -15.46 -1.75 -16.88
C VAL A 71 -16.60 -2.42 -16.10
N MET A 72 -16.84 -3.71 -16.36
CA MET A 72 -17.84 -4.48 -15.62
C MET A 72 -17.29 -4.93 -14.26
N PRO A 73 -18.09 -4.88 -13.17
CA PRO A 73 -17.65 -5.31 -11.83
C PRO A 73 -17.16 -6.77 -11.79
N ASP A 74 -17.85 -7.67 -12.49
CA ASP A 74 -17.47 -9.08 -12.58
C ASP A 74 -16.16 -9.28 -13.33
N ALA A 75 -15.94 -8.53 -14.41
CA ALA A 75 -14.66 -8.57 -15.14
C ALA A 75 -13.51 -8.10 -14.25
N LEU A 76 -13.73 -7.05 -13.44
CA LEU A 76 -12.74 -6.53 -12.50
C LEU A 76 -12.46 -7.53 -11.35
N GLN A 77 -13.49 -8.24 -10.88
CA GLN A 77 -13.36 -9.32 -9.90
C GLN A 77 -12.55 -10.49 -10.46
N SER A 78 -12.87 -10.97 -11.67
CA SER A 78 -12.13 -12.08 -12.32
C SER A 78 -10.66 -11.69 -12.58
N ALA A 79 -10.41 -10.45 -13.01
CA ALA A 79 -9.04 -9.95 -13.19
C ALA A 79 -8.26 -9.90 -11.87
N TYR A 80 -8.90 -9.51 -10.76
CA TYR A 80 -8.29 -9.56 -9.43
C TYR A 80 -7.94 -11.00 -9.03
N GLU A 81 -8.85 -11.95 -9.24
CA GLU A 81 -8.63 -13.35 -8.90
C GLU A 81 -7.47 -13.96 -9.70
N ALA A 82 -7.42 -13.70 -11.01
CA ALA A 82 -6.30 -14.12 -11.86
C ALA A 82 -4.96 -13.51 -11.39
N ALA A 83 -4.95 -12.21 -11.10
CA ALA A 83 -3.76 -11.53 -10.59
C ALA A 83 -3.33 -12.06 -9.21
N LYS A 84 -4.29 -12.45 -8.36
CA LYS A 84 -4.02 -13.04 -7.04
C LYS A 84 -3.48 -14.46 -7.13
N GLN A 85 -3.87 -15.24 -8.13
CA GLN A 85 -3.26 -16.55 -8.38
C GLN A 85 -1.78 -16.41 -8.77
N ALA A 86 -1.44 -15.44 -9.61
CA ALA A 86 -0.06 -15.14 -10.00
C ALA A 86 0.76 -14.49 -8.87
N ASN A 87 0.10 -13.70 -8.01
CA ASN A 87 0.71 -13.05 -6.85
C ASN A 87 -0.18 -13.21 -5.61
N PRO A 88 0.03 -14.27 -4.80
CA PRO A 88 -0.78 -14.53 -3.60
C PRO A 88 -0.73 -13.43 -2.54
N LYS A 89 0.31 -12.57 -2.58
CA LYS A 89 0.47 -11.42 -1.67
C LYS A 89 -0.31 -10.18 -2.15
N LEU A 90 -0.87 -10.20 -3.36
CA LEU A 90 -1.60 -9.07 -3.93
C LEU A 90 -2.89 -8.80 -3.15
N SER A 91 -2.90 -7.65 -2.48
CA SER A 91 -4.11 -7.16 -1.84
C SER A 91 -5.07 -6.57 -2.88
N ARG A 92 -6.37 -6.62 -2.55
CA ARG A 92 -7.41 -5.96 -3.34
C ARG A 92 -7.14 -4.47 -3.53
N GLY A 93 -6.70 -3.79 -2.47
CA GLY A 93 -6.35 -2.37 -2.52
C GLY A 93 -5.21 -2.08 -3.50
N GLN A 94 -4.16 -2.90 -3.52
CA GLN A 94 -3.07 -2.75 -4.49
C GLN A 94 -3.53 -2.98 -5.93
N PHE A 95 -4.39 -3.97 -6.17
CA PHE A 95 -4.96 -4.20 -7.48
C PHE A 95 -5.81 -3.02 -7.95
N VAL A 96 -6.70 -2.50 -7.10
CA VAL A 96 -7.52 -1.32 -7.41
C VAL A 96 -6.63 -0.10 -7.70
N SER A 97 -5.63 0.15 -6.85
CA SER A 97 -4.67 1.24 -7.08
C SER A 97 -3.91 1.06 -8.38
N ALA A 98 -3.48 -0.14 -8.75
CA ALA A 98 -2.79 -0.40 -10.02
C ALA A 98 -3.67 -0.06 -11.23
N ASN A 99 -4.95 -0.47 -11.20
CA ASN A 99 -5.90 -0.14 -12.26
C ASN A 99 -6.16 1.37 -12.34
N MET A 100 -6.31 2.04 -11.19
CA MET A 100 -6.60 3.46 -11.15
C MET A 100 -5.40 4.33 -11.54
N VAL A 101 -4.17 3.96 -11.11
CA VAL A 101 -2.94 4.63 -11.55
C VAL A 101 -2.77 4.50 -13.05
N ALA A 102 -2.93 3.29 -13.60
CA ALA A 102 -2.83 3.05 -15.03
C ALA A 102 -3.88 3.87 -15.79
N HIS A 103 -5.13 3.90 -15.33
CA HIS A 103 -6.19 4.70 -15.95
C HIS A 103 -5.86 6.20 -15.94
N ASN A 104 -5.41 6.74 -14.81
CA ASN A 104 -5.12 8.16 -14.65
C ASN A 104 -3.88 8.63 -15.43
N LEU A 105 -2.89 7.75 -15.56
CA LEU A 105 -1.61 8.09 -16.20
C LEU A 105 -1.50 7.59 -17.65
N SER A 106 -2.38 6.70 -18.10
CA SER A 106 -2.37 6.10 -19.44
C SER A 106 -2.23 7.13 -20.55
N SER A 107 -2.94 8.27 -20.44
CA SER A 107 -2.91 9.32 -21.46
C SER A 107 -1.58 10.09 -21.53
N LYS A 108 -0.82 10.14 -20.43
CA LYS A 108 0.45 10.88 -20.33
C LYS A 108 1.67 9.97 -20.45
N ASN A 109 1.56 8.76 -19.93
CA ASN A 109 2.61 7.74 -19.89
C ASN A 109 2.02 6.38 -20.28
N PRO A 110 1.99 6.05 -21.58
CA PRO A 110 1.38 4.80 -22.05
C PRO A 110 2.13 3.54 -21.59
N ALA A 111 3.38 3.67 -21.14
CA ALA A 111 4.16 2.58 -20.55
C ALA A 111 3.64 2.16 -19.15
N ILE A 112 2.87 3.03 -18.48
CA ILE A 112 2.32 2.75 -17.14
C ILE A 112 0.99 2.02 -17.32
N THR A 113 1.09 0.73 -17.61
CA THR A 113 -0.06 -0.18 -17.74
C THR A 113 -0.31 -0.92 -16.43
N THR A 114 -1.55 -1.40 -16.24
CA THR A 114 -1.89 -2.24 -15.09
C THR A 114 -1.00 -3.48 -15.04
N GLU A 115 -0.72 -4.10 -16.17
CA GLU A 115 0.16 -5.28 -16.28
C GLU A 115 1.58 -4.99 -15.82
N ALA A 116 2.16 -3.87 -16.26
CA ALA A 116 3.51 -3.46 -15.84
C ALA A 116 3.58 -3.18 -14.34
N ILE A 117 2.54 -2.55 -13.79
CA ILE A 117 2.43 -2.32 -12.34
C ILE A 117 2.31 -3.64 -11.59
N LEU A 118 1.42 -4.54 -12.02
CA LEU A 118 1.22 -5.84 -11.38
C LEU A 118 2.48 -6.71 -11.44
N SER A 119 3.23 -6.67 -12.54
CA SER A 119 4.52 -7.37 -12.66
C SER A 119 5.56 -6.83 -11.68
N GLY A 120 5.65 -5.51 -11.50
CA GLY A 120 6.54 -4.92 -10.50
C GLY A 120 6.17 -5.32 -9.07
N LEU A 121 4.88 -5.30 -8.74
CA LEU A 121 4.37 -5.78 -7.45
C LEU A 121 4.63 -7.27 -7.23
N GLN A 122 4.50 -8.09 -8.28
CA GLN A 122 4.82 -9.52 -8.23
C GLN A 122 6.32 -9.76 -7.99
N SER A 123 7.18 -8.88 -8.49
CA SER A 123 8.62 -8.90 -8.24
C SER A 123 9.00 -8.48 -6.80
N GLY A 124 8.00 -8.18 -5.96
CA GLY A 124 8.20 -7.76 -4.56
C GLY A 124 8.53 -6.28 -4.40
N LYS A 125 8.46 -5.48 -5.46
CA LYS A 125 8.65 -4.03 -5.38
C LYS A 125 7.40 -3.37 -4.80
N SER A 126 7.57 -2.23 -4.14
CA SER A 126 6.42 -1.40 -3.75
C SER A 126 5.77 -0.75 -4.99
N MET A 127 4.57 -0.20 -4.82
CA MET A 127 3.88 0.55 -5.88
C MET A 127 4.76 1.73 -6.35
N GLY A 128 5.25 2.55 -5.42
CA GLY A 128 6.14 3.67 -5.73
C GLY A 128 7.45 3.25 -6.43
N GLN A 129 8.10 2.17 -5.98
CA GLN A 129 9.31 1.65 -6.64
C GLN A 129 9.02 1.11 -8.05
N THR A 130 7.87 0.47 -8.23
CA THR A 130 7.43 -0.02 -9.54
C THR A 130 7.21 1.15 -10.49
N LEU A 131 6.45 2.16 -10.06
CA LEU A 131 6.20 3.38 -10.82
C LEU A 131 7.48 4.14 -11.17
N GLN A 132 8.44 4.22 -10.23
CA GLN A 132 9.75 4.80 -10.49
C GLN A 132 10.54 4.02 -11.55
N GLY A 133 10.51 2.69 -11.48
CA GLY A 133 11.11 1.83 -12.49
C GLY A 133 10.45 1.94 -13.87
N LEU A 134 9.21 2.43 -13.93
CA LEU A 134 8.48 2.73 -15.17
C LEU A 134 8.70 4.16 -15.67
N GLY A 135 9.56 4.94 -15.01
CA GLY A 135 9.99 6.26 -15.47
C GLY A 135 9.37 7.46 -14.74
N LEU A 136 8.56 7.25 -13.70
CA LEU A 136 8.10 8.35 -12.83
C LEU A 136 9.20 8.79 -11.87
N SER A 137 9.27 10.07 -11.53
CA SER A 137 10.03 10.49 -10.35
C SER A 137 9.37 9.98 -9.06
N ALA A 138 10.11 9.95 -7.96
CA ALA A 138 9.57 9.51 -6.68
C ALA A 138 8.35 10.32 -6.24
N LYS A 139 8.36 11.63 -6.50
CA LYS A 139 7.26 12.53 -6.19
C LYS A 139 6.03 12.24 -7.04
N GLU A 140 6.21 12.08 -8.35
CA GLU A 140 5.10 11.77 -9.25
C GLU A 140 4.50 10.39 -8.97
N ALA A 141 5.32 9.40 -8.63
CA ALA A 141 4.85 8.08 -8.23
C ALA A 141 3.99 8.15 -6.95
N GLU A 142 4.44 8.93 -5.96
CA GLU A 142 3.68 9.14 -4.72
C GLU A 142 2.38 9.92 -4.96
N ASP A 143 2.44 10.98 -5.76
CA ASP A 143 1.27 11.77 -6.16
C ASP A 143 0.25 10.91 -6.91
N ALA A 144 0.71 10.08 -7.86
CA ALA A 144 -0.13 9.15 -8.60
C ALA A 144 -0.80 8.11 -7.68
N GLU A 145 -0.04 7.53 -6.74
CA GLU A 145 -0.59 6.56 -5.79
C GLU A 145 -1.63 7.22 -4.86
N ARG A 146 -1.34 8.43 -4.35
CA ARG A 146 -2.29 9.19 -3.53
C ARG A 146 -3.57 9.51 -4.29
N GLN A 147 -3.44 9.97 -5.53
CA GLN A 147 -4.57 10.29 -6.39
C GLN A 147 -5.42 9.05 -6.64
N ALA A 148 -4.80 7.95 -7.06
CA ALA A 148 -5.49 6.68 -7.27
C ALA A 148 -6.25 6.17 -6.03
N ARG A 149 -5.65 6.30 -4.84
CA ARG A 149 -6.31 5.94 -3.57
C ARG A 149 -7.52 6.82 -3.27
N ARG A 150 -7.43 8.14 -3.53
CA ARG A 150 -8.54 9.08 -3.35
C ARG A 150 -9.67 8.75 -4.32
N ASP A 151 -9.36 8.62 -5.61
CA ASP A 151 -10.33 8.31 -6.66
C ASP A 151 -11.04 6.98 -6.39
N ALA A 152 -10.30 5.96 -5.93
CA ALA A 152 -10.88 4.69 -5.53
C ALA A 152 -11.81 4.83 -4.32
N ALA A 153 -11.42 5.60 -3.30
CA ALA A 153 -12.26 5.82 -2.13
C ALA A 153 -13.53 6.62 -2.46
N GLU A 154 -13.43 7.60 -3.36
CA GLU A 154 -14.58 8.38 -3.85
C GLU A 154 -15.53 7.52 -4.67
N ALA A 155 -15.01 6.74 -5.61
CA ALA A 155 -15.80 5.80 -6.41
C ALA A 155 -16.52 4.76 -5.52
N GLN A 156 -15.86 4.27 -4.46
CA GLN A 156 -16.49 3.38 -3.49
C GLN A 156 -17.60 4.05 -2.69
N ARG A 157 -17.45 5.33 -2.33
CA ARG A 157 -18.47 6.09 -1.59
C ARG A 157 -19.66 6.44 -2.46
N ALA A 158 -19.43 6.78 -3.72
CA ALA A 158 -20.50 7.14 -4.67
C ALA A 158 -21.38 5.94 -5.07
N ALA A 159 -20.91 4.71 -4.85
CA ALA A 159 -21.64 3.48 -5.19
C ALA A 159 -22.35 2.82 -4.00
N GLN A 160 -22.22 3.38 -2.79
CA GLN A 160 -22.96 2.99 -1.58
C GLN A 160 -24.26 3.79 -1.48
#